data_AF-A0A1Y2DHH4-F1
#
_entry.id   AF-A0A1Y2DHH4-F1
#
_cell.length_a   1.000
_cell.length_b   1.000
_cell.length_c   1.000
_cell.angle_alpha   90.00
_cell.angle_beta   90.00
_cell.angle_gamma   90.00
#
_symmetry.space_group_name_H-M   'P 1'
#
loop_
_entity.id
_entity.type
_entity.pdbx_description
1 polymer ?
#
loop_
_entity_poly.entity_id
_entity_poly.type
_entity_poly.pdbx_seq_one_letter_code
_entity_poly.pdbx_strand_id
1 'polypeptide(L)'
;MTAKRSTTTLHDLPPELIATVLSHCTLASAIALSQASSRLRSITSDSPAWIEPLEAAAEAAGVHILRRPPPHLPPSDVDWDGLAAAGGRPIPSRAFVQLLPVLSRDFLLKAELPRLPNSQWREICERRFLPAVLSREVECKGEDDGSLWMKGRWKGVFLKLIGRLEHRDQTACAQEDHSCRYVVLHRKAGITRNRMSTREYDPLRVFEELKRQNSLGHYTTVQVLIPAKFLPVDVTISVYVTIGRSDAFLTNPTVMDLLDQLGGWRRDGSGPSHAILGPAL
;
A
#
# COMPACT_ATOMS: atom_id res chain seq x y z
N MET A 1 -34.73 27.93 42.23
CA MET A 1 -34.81 27.14 40.99
C MET A 1 -33.45 26.53 40.72
N THR A 2 -33.23 25.31 41.18
CA THR A 2 -31.97 24.58 41.00
C THR A 2 -32.01 23.85 39.67
N ALA A 3 -31.17 24.25 38.71
CA ALA A 3 -30.99 23.53 37.47
C ALA A 3 -30.50 22.12 37.79
N LYS A 4 -31.31 21.09 37.48
CA LYS A 4 -30.86 19.69 37.49
C LYS A 4 -29.70 19.58 36.51
N ARG A 5 -28.47 19.45 37.01
CA ARG A 5 -27.36 18.94 36.22
C ARG A 5 -27.71 17.51 35.85
N SER A 6 -28.21 17.30 34.63
CA SER A 6 -28.26 16.00 34.00
C SER A 6 -26.82 15.56 33.76
N THR A 7 -26.25 14.77 34.66
CA THR A 7 -24.96 14.12 34.45
C THR A 7 -25.15 13.02 33.42
N THR A 8 -25.04 13.39 32.13
CA THR A 8 -24.94 12.41 31.04
C THR A 8 -23.66 11.64 31.22
N THR A 9 -23.77 10.34 31.49
CA THR A 9 -22.63 9.46 31.63
C THR A 9 -22.14 9.02 30.25
N LEU A 10 -20.89 8.57 30.15
CA LEU A 10 -20.35 8.02 28.90
C LEU A 10 -21.19 6.83 28.37
N HIS A 11 -21.90 6.12 29.27
CA HIS A 11 -22.81 5.03 28.92
C HIS A 11 -24.10 5.48 28.23
N ASP A 12 -24.44 6.77 28.30
CA ASP A 12 -25.64 7.32 27.66
C ASP A 12 -25.36 7.78 26.22
N LEU A 13 -24.08 7.80 25.82
CA LEU A 13 -23.70 8.18 24.46
C LEU A 13 -24.03 7.08 23.44
N PRO A 14 -24.44 7.46 22.22
CA PRO A 14 -24.50 6.56 21.07
C PRO A 14 -23.15 5.87 20.80
N PRO A 15 -23.17 4.63 20.28
CA PRO A 15 -21.96 3.86 20.02
C PRO A 15 -21.03 4.54 19.01
N GLU A 16 -21.55 5.33 18.09
CA GLU A 16 -20.78 6.09 17.09
C GLU A 16 -19.91 7.16 17.77
N LEU A 17 -20.46 7.89 18.74
CA LEU A 17 -19.71 8.91 19.49
C LEU A 17 -18.64 8.26 20.39
N ILE A 18 -18.94 7.10 20.95
CA ILE A 18 -17.96 6.32 21.71
C ILE A 18 -16.81 5.87 20.80
N ALA A 19 -17.12 5.42 19.58
CA ALA A 19 -16.12 5.07 18.57
C ALA A 19 -15.26 6.30 18.18
N THR A 20 -15.86 7.48 18.01
CA THR A 20 -15.10 8.72 17.76
C THR A 20 -14.19 9.08 18.92
N VAL A 21 -14.66 8.96 20.17
CA VAL A 21 -13.81 9.21 21.36
C VAL A 21 -12.64 8.22 21.42
N LEU A 22 -12.90 6.94 21.10
CA LEU A 22 -11.86 5.91 21.05
C LEU A 22 -10.79 6.21 20.00
N SER A 23 -11.17 6.73 18.84
CA SER A 23 -10.22 7.00 17.76
C SER A 23 -9.19 8.08 18.13
N HIS A 24 -9.60 9.04 18.97
CA HIS A 24 -8.75 10.11 19.48
C HIS A 24 -7.96 9.75 20.76
N CYS A 25 -8.18 8.55 21.32
CA CYS A 25 -7.47 8.10 22.50
C CYS A 25 -6.05 7.64 22.16
N THR A 26 -5.14 7.73 23.14
CA THR A 26 -3.90 6.92 23.08
C THR A 26 -4.25 5.44 23.13
N LEU A 27 -3.38 4.58 22.60
CA LEU A 27 -3.63 3.13 22.61
C LEU A 27 -3.81 2.58 24.04
N ALA A 28 -3.03 3.07 25.01
CA ALA A 28 -3.17 2.69 26.42
C ALA A 28 -4.54 3.10 26.98
N SER A 29 -4.99 4.32 26.69
CA SER A 29 -6.30 4.82 27.09
C SER A 29 -7.45 4.07 26.40
N ALA A 30 -7.32 3.74 25.12
CA ALA A 30 -8.32 2.97 24.36
C ALA A 30 -8.47 1.55 24.94
N ILE A 31 -7.35 0.90 25.29
CA ILE A 31 -7.37 -0.41 25.98
C ILE A 31 -8.07 -0.29 27.33
N ALA A 32 -7.68 0.69 28.16
CA ALA A 32 -8.32 0.89 29.47
C ALA A 32 -9.84 1.15 29.32
N LEU A 33 -10.24 1.96 28.34
CA LEU A 33 -11.64 2.30 28.07
C LEU A 33 -12.46 1.08 27.63
N SER A 34 -11.90 0.24 26.75
CA SER A 34 -12.54 -1.01 26.31
C SER A 34 -12.72 -2.02 27.45
N GLN A 35 -11.90 -1.93 28.51
CA GLN A 35 -11.98 -2.81 29.67
C GLN A 35 -12.88 -2.26 30.78
N ALA A 36 -13.20 -0.96 30.76
CA ALA A 36 -13.93 -0.28 31.82
C ALA A 36 -15.39 -0.76 31.99
N SER A 37 -16.03 -1.28 30.93
CA SER A 37 -17.38 -1.87 31.04
C SER A 37 -17.67 -2.90 29.95
N SER A 38 -18.68 -3.75 30.18
CA SER A 38 -19.17 -4.73 29.19
C SER A 38 -19.75 -4.06 27.94
N ARG A 39 -20.49 -2.96 28.10
CA ARG A 39 -21.04 -2.18 26.98
C ARG A 39 -19.94 -1.60 26.11
N LEU A 40 -18.94 -0.93 26.72
CA LEU A 40 -17.82 -0.37 25.97
C LEU A 40 -17.03 -1.46 25.26
N ARG A 41 -16.78 -2.59 25.93
CA ARG A 41 -16.15 -3.76 25.29
C ARG A 41 -16.90 -4.22 24.05
N SER A 42 -18.22 -4.36 24.15
CA SER A 42 -19.08 -4.77 23.03
C SER A 42 -19.10 -3.76 21.89
N ILE A 43 -19.02 -2.45 22.17
CA ILE A 43 -18.95 -1.42 21.13
C ILE A 43 -17.57 -1.43 20.47
N THR A 44 -16.51 -1.66 21.25
CA THR A 44 -15.13 -1.64 20.77
C THR A 44 -14.72 -2.91 20.03
N SER A 45 -15.38 -4.06 20.25
CA SER A 45 -14.87 -5.37 19.82
C SER A 45 -14.74 -5.55 18.31
N ASP A 46 -15.47 -4.77 17.51
CA ASP A 46 -15.39 -4.79 16.04
C ASP A 46 -15.29 -3.39 15.42
N SER A 47 -14.97 -2.38 16.23
CA SER A 47 -14.96 -0.99 15.78
C SER A 47 -13.72 -0.67 14.93
N PRO A 48 -13.87 0.05 13.79
CA PRO A 48 -12.72 0.61 13.08
C PRO A 48 -12.01 1.72 13.86
N ALA A 49 -12.56 2.18 14.99
CA ALA A 49 -11.94 3.21 15.84
C ALA A 49 -10.57 2.83 16.39
N TRP A 50 -10.20 1.54 16.37
CA TRP A 50 -8.88 1.09 16.80
C TRP A 50 -7.73 1.48 15.86
N ILE A 51 -8.03 1.86 14.62
CA ILE A 51 -6.98 2.15 13.62
C ILE A 51 -6.16 3.38 14.02
N GLU A 52 -6.80 4.50 14.35
CA GLU A 52 -6.09 5.73 14.73
C GLU A 52 -5.17 5.56 15.95
N PRO A 53 -5.60 4.96 17.07
CA PRO A 53 -4.72 4.71 18.21
C PRO A 53 -3.58 3.74 17.90
N LEU A 54 -3.80 2.74 17.03
CA LEU A 54 -2.78 1.79 16.61
C LEU A 54 -1.74 2.43 15.70
N GLU A 55 -2.18 3.24 14.73
CA GLU A 55 -1.30 4.00 13.86
C GLU A 55 -0.47 5.01 14.67
N ALA A 56 -1.11 5.73 15.59
CA ALA A 56 -0.42 6.67 16.49
C ALA A 56 0.62 5.97 17.38
N ALA A 57 0.30 4.77 17.90
CA ALA A 57 1.25 3.98 18.68
C ALA A 57 2.42 3.45 17.83
N ALA A 58 2.15 3.03 16.60
CA ALA A 58 3.19 2.61 15.66
C ALA A 58 4.13 3.78 15.31
N GLU A 59 3.57 4.95 15.00
CA GLU A 59 4.36 6.17 14.75
C GLU A 59 5.18 6.58 15.97
N ALA A 60 4.59 6.52 17.17
CA ALA A 60 5.30 6.78 18.41
C ALA A 60 6.43 5.77 18.66
N ALA A 61 6.29 4.52 18.22
CA ALA A 61 7.37 3.52 18.25
C ALA A 61 8.43 3.71 17.14
N GLY A 62 8.34 4.79 16.34
CA GLY A 62 9.23 5.05 15.21
C GLY A 62 8.94 4.22 13.97
N VAL A 63 7.79 3.55 13.91
CA VAL A 63 7.39 2.73 12.76
C VAL A 63 6.90 3.63 11.65
N HIS A 64 7.53 3.51 10.49
CA HIS A 64 7.08 4.22 9.31
C HIS A 64 5.81 3.57 8.73
N ILE A 65 4.72 4.34 8.69
CA ILE A 65 3.50 3.98 7.97
C ILE A 65 3.62 4.44 6.53
N LEU A 66 3.64 3.50 5.59
CA LEU A 66 3.99 3.73 4.18
C LEU A 66 3.03 4.69 3.43
N ARG A 67 1.85 4.96 3.99
CA ARG A 67 0.86 5.91 3.43
C ARG A 67 1.03 7.35 3.93
N ARG A 68 1.89 7.56 4.92
CA ARG A 68 2.10 8.85 5.56
C ARG A 68 3.55 9.30 5.32
N PRO A 69 3.82 10.61 5.30
CA PRO A 69 5.19 11.09 5.32
C PRO A 69 5.92 10.50 6.55
N PRO A 70 7.23 10.25 6.45
CA PRO A 70 7.99 9.69 7.56
C PRO A 70 7.79 10.50 8.85
N PRO A 71 7.69 9.82 10.00
CA PRO A 71 7.47 10.49 11.26
C PRO A 71 8.58 11.53 11.50
N HIS A 72 8.16 12.74 11.85
CA HIS A 72 9.05 13.87 12.14
C HIS A 72 9.49 13.90 13.60
N LEU A 73 8.96 12.99 14.44
CA LEU A 73 9.35 12.84 15.83
C LEU A 73 10.32 11.67 16.04
N PRO A 74 11.24 11.79 17.02
CA PRO A 74 12.07 10.68 17.45
C PRO A 74 11.20 9.55 18.04
N PRO A 75 11.61 8.28 17.88
CA PRO A 75 10.92 7.14 18.48
C PRO A 75 10.82 7.32 19.99
N SER A 76 9.61 7.20 20.51
CA SER A 76 9.29 7.03 21.92
C SER A 76 9.44 5.56 22.30
N ASP A 77 9.70 5.27 23.59
CA ASP A 77 9.76 3.92 24.18
C ASP A 77 8.38 3.23 24.23
N VAL A 78 7.69 3.15 23.09
CA VAL A 78 6.44 2.38 22.97
C VAL A 78 6.81 0.94 22.69
N ASP A 79 6.58 0.08 23.68
CA ASP A 79 6.82 -1.36 23.60
C ASP A 79 5.83 -2.04 22.64
N TRP A 80 6.19 -2.08 21.36
CA TRP A 80 5.45 -2.81 20.34
C TRP A 80 5.48 -4.33 20.56
N ASP A 81 6.55 -4.86 21.14
CA ASP A 81 6.69 -6.28 21.44
C ASP A 81 5.62 -6.69 22.46
N GLY A 82 5.38 -5.84 23.46
CA GLY A 82 4.25 -5.96 24.39
C GLY A 82 2.87 -5.90 23.72
N LEU A 83 2.74 -5.23 22.56
CA LEU A 83 1.48 -5.14 21.79
C LEU A 83 1.23 -6.38 20.92
N ALA A 84 2.29 -6.91 20.31
CA ALA A 84 2.25 -8.11 19.49
C ALA A 84 2.05 -9.39 20.32
N ALA A 85 2.73 -9.48 21.46
CA ALA A 85 2.49 -10.50 22.49
C ALA A 85 1.06 -10.38 23.06
N ALA A 86 0.50 -9.17 23.07
CA ALA A 86 -0.86 -8.86 23.47
C ALA A 86 -1.93 -9.12 22.40
N GLY A 87 -1.72 -10.01 21.43
CA GLY A 87 -2.80 -10.58 20.59
C GLY A 87 -3.96 -11.25 21.37
N GLY A 88 -3.99 -11.17 22.71
CA GLY A 88 -5.10 -11.49 23.61
C GLY A 88 -5.66 -10.30 24.43
N ARG A 89 -5.24 -9.06 24.17
CA ARG A 89 -5.88 -7.83 24.69
C ARG A 89 -7.15 -7.51 23.87
N PRO A 90 -8.06 -6.63 24.31
CA PRO A 90 -9.34 -6.33 23.63
C PRO A 90 -9.19 -5.61 22.27
N ILE A 91 -8.03 -5.71 21.62
CA ILE A 91 -7.81 -5.17 20.28
C ILE A 91 -8.39 -6.16 19.27
N PRO A 92 -9.34 -5.74 18.43
CA PRO A 92 -9.94 -6.60 17.42
C PRO A 92 -8.90 -7.10 16.42
N SER A 93 -8.92 -8.38 16.08
CA SER A 93 -8.06 -8.94 15.01
C SER A 93 -8.25 -8.19 13.69
N ARG A 94 -9.46 -7.64 13.45
CA ARG A 94 -9.80 -6.82 12.29
C ARG A 94 -8.96 -5.55 12.18
N ALA A 95 -8.56 -4.97 13.31
CA ALA A 95 -7.72 -3.77 13.32
C ALA A 95 -6.32 -4.09 12.78
N PHE A 96 -5.74 -5.23 13.18
CA PHE A 96 -4.46 -5.70 12.65
C PHE A 96 -4.50 -6.03 11.15
N VAL A 97 -5.63 -6.55 10.64
CA VAL A 97 -5.81 -6.81 9.20
C VAL A 97 -5.71 -5.53 8.37
N GLN A 98 -6.08 -4.39 8.93
CA GLN A 98 -6.00 -3.09 8.26
C GLN A 98 -4.63 -2.43 8.43
N LEU A 99 -4.00 -2.60 9.60
CA LEU A 99 -2.73 -1.98 9.97
C LEU A 99 -1.51 -2.65 9.33
N LEU A 100 -1.37 -3.98 9.46
CA LEU A 100 -0.18 -4.70 9.02
C LEU A 100 0.19 -4.51 7.53
N PRO A 101 -0.77 -4.38 6.58
CA PRO A 101 -0.46 -4.08 5.19
C PRO A 101 0.28 -2.76 4.97
N VAL A 102 0.10 -1.76 5.84
CA VAL A 102 0.63 -0.39 5.65
C VAL A 102 1.91 -0.10 6.43
N LEU A 103 2.35 -1.02 7.29
CA LEU A 103 3.60 -0.85 8.05
C LEU A 103 4.84 -1.10 7.17
N SER A 104 5.93 -0.43 7.53
CA SER A 104 7.23 -0.61 6.87
C SER A 104 7.72 -2.05 6.91
N ARG A 105 8.47 -2.42 5.87
CA ARG A 105 8.97 -3.78 5.66
C ARG A 105 10.00 -4.17 6.71
N ASP A 106 11.01 -3.31 6.96
CA ASP A 106 12.03 -3.52 7.99
C ASP A 106 11.42 -3.83 9.36
N PHE A 107 10.40 -3.07 9.74
CA PHE A 107 9.70 -3.26 10.99
C PHE A 107 9.01 -4.63 11.04
N LEU A 108 8.23 -4.98 10.02
CA LEU A 108 7.48 -6.24 9.96
C LEU A 108 8.36 -7.49 9.98
N LEU A 109 9.62 -7.38 9.56
CA LEU A 109 10.59 -8.48 9.60
C LEU A 109 11.20 -8.68 10.99
N LYS A 110 11.26 -7.62 11.80
CA LYS A 110 11.85 -7.64 13.16
C LYS A 110 10.80 -7.82 14.26
N ALA A 111 9.60 -7.30 14.03
CA ALA A 111 8.54 -7.26 15.02
C ALA A 111 7.95 -8.65 15.29
N GLU A 112 7.56 -8.87 16.55
CA GLU A 112 6.57 -9.91 16.83
C GLU A 112 5.24 -9.54 16.17
N LEU A 113 4.56 -10.51 15.56
CA LEU A 113 3.31 -10.28 14.84
C LEU A 113 2.15 -11.03 15.51
N PRO A 114 0.96 -10.41 15.58
CA PRO A 114 -0.19 -10.98 16.28
C PRO A 114 -0.57 -12.36 15.73
N ARG A 115 -1.17 -13.17 16.59
CA ARG A 115 -1.69 -14.50 16.22
C ARG A 115 -3.03 -14.33 15.52
N LEU A 116 -3.02 -14.30 14.19
CA LEU A 116 -4.22 -14.20 13.35
C LEU A 116 -4.52 -15.53 12.63
N PRO A 117 -5.80 -15.88 12.41
CA PRO A 117 -6.18 -17.00 11.57
C PRO A 117 -5.67 -16.82 10.13
N ASN A 118 -5.48 -17.94 9.45
CA ASN A 118 -4.92 -17.96 8.10
C ASN A 118 -5.75 -17.17 7.07
N SER A 119 -7.07 -17.10 7.24
CA SER A 119 -7.96 -16.29 6.40
C SER A 119 -7.69 -14.78 6.51
N GLN A 120 -7.32 -14.30 7.68
CA GLN A 120 -6.96 -12.90 7.91
C GLN A 120 -5.58 -12.58 7.34
N TRP A 121 -4.62 -13.50 7.44
CA TRP A 121 -3.34 -13.36 6.76
C TRP A 121 -3.47 -13.31 5.24
N ARG A 122 -4.41 -14.07 4.67
CA ARG A 122 -4.75 -13.97 3.24
C ARG A 122 -5.20 -12.56 2.88
N GLU A 123 -6.14 -12.01 3.64
CA GLU A 123 -6.64 -10.65 3.40
C GLU A 123 -5.54 -9.60 3.53
N ILE A 124 -4.63 -9.76 4.51
CA ILE A 124 -3.45 -8.89 4.66
C ILE A 124 -2.57 -8.94 3.40
N CYS A 125 -2.30 -10.14 2.87
CA CYS A 125 -1.56 -10.32 1.62
C CYS A 125 -2.25 -9.63 0.43
N GLU A 126 -3.55 -9.86 0.26
CA GLU A 126 -4.36 -9.30 -0.84
C GLU A 126 -4.47 -7.77 -0.77
N ARG A 127 -4.38 -7.18 0.44
CA ARG A 127 -4.34 -5.72 0.64
C ARG A 127 -3.00 -5.09 0.30
N ARG A 128 -1.90 -5.84 0.47
CA ARG A 128 -0.54 -5.31 0.32
C ARG A 128 0.06 -5.57 -1.06
N PHE A 129 -0.18 -6.75 -1.61
CA PHE A 129 0.47 -7.25 -2.82
C PHE A 129 -0.51 -7.36 -3.99
N LEU A 130 0.03 -7.32 -5.22
CA LEU A 130 -0.77 -7.54 -6.42
C LEU A 130 -1.25 -8.99 -6.50
N PRO A 131 -2.49 -9.23 -6.98
CA PRO A 131 -3.00 -10.58 -7.18
C PRO A 131 -2.09 -11.48 -8.02
N ALA A 132 -1.42 -10.93 -9.04
CA ALA A 132 -0.48 -11.68 -9.89
C ALA A 132 0.80 -12.14 -9.16
N VAL A 133 1.24 -11.39 -8.14
CA VAL A 133 2.38 -11.80 -7.30
C VAL A 133 1.94 -12.94 -6.39
N LEU A 134 0.73 -12.83 -5.82
CA LEU A 134 0.16 -13.86 -4.97
C LEU A 134 -0.12 -15.14 -5.75
N SER A 135 -0.66 -15.05 -6.96
CA SER A 135 -0.93 -16.21 -7.81
C SER A 135 0.37 -16.96 -8.11
N ARG A 136 1.46 -16.26 -8.47
CA ARG A 136 2.78 -16.89 -8.68
C ARG A 136 3.27 -17.64 -7.43
N GLU A 137 3.16 -17.07 -6.24
CA GLU A 137 3.62 -17.75 -5.02
C GLU A 137 2.74 -18.93 -4.62
N VAL A 138 1.45 -18.89 -4.97
CA VAL A 138 0.48 -19.96 -4.69
C VAL A 138 0.54 -21.07 -5.76
N GLU A 139 0.81 -20.72 -7.02
CA GLU A 139 0.83 -21.61 -8.18
C GLU A 139 2.21 -22.26 -8.40
N CYS A 140 3.34 -21.58 -8.11
CA CYS A 140 4.69 -22.12 -8.32
C CYS A 140 5.08 -23.28 -7.38
N LYS A 141 4.14 -23.85 -6.62
CA LYS A 141 4.36 -25.04 -5.80
C LYS A 141 3.21 -26.03 -5.93
N GLY A 142 3.13 -26.67 -7.08
CA GLY A 142 2.37 -27.89 -7.26
C GLY A 142 2.66 -28.53 -8.61
N GLU A 143 3.53 -29.56 -8.62
CA GLU A 143 3.27 -30.77 -9.41
C GLU A 143 4.15 -31.97 -9.02
N ASP A 144 5.40 -31.78 -8.57
CA ASP A 144 6.32 -32.94 -8.42
C ASP A 144 6.50 -33.56 -7.04
N ASP A 145 5.86 -33.04 -5.99
CA ASP A 145 5.93 -33.72 -4.70
C ASP A 145 4.63 -33.46 -3.95
N GLY A 146 3.91 -34.54 -3.64
CA GLY A 146 2.58 -34.60 -3.03
C GLY A 146 2.50 -33.95 -1.65
N SER A 147 2.74 -32.65 -1.61
CA SER A 147 3.01 -31.90 -0.41
C SER A 147 2.02 -30.75 -0.31
N LEU A 148 0.83 -31.13 0.14
CA LEU A 148 -0.30 -30.29 0.55
C LEU A 148 0.02 -29.23 1.63
N TRP A 149 1.29 -28.98 1.99
CA TRP A 149 1.69 -28.14 3.12
C TRP A 149 1.86 -26.64 2.83
N MET A 150 1.75 -26.20 1.57
CA MET A 150 1.69 -24.76 1.22
C MET A 150 0.27 -24.21 1.03
N LYS A 151 -0.76 -25.08 1.02
CA LYS A 151 -2.15 -24.64 1.20
C LYS A 151 -2.34 -24.21 2.65
N GLY A 152 -1.99 -22.98 2.98
CA GLY A 152 -2.54 -22.32 4.18
C GLY A 152 -1.57 -21.82 5.25
N ARG A 153 -0.40 -21.27 4.87
CA ARG A 153 0.36 -20.39 5.76
C ARG A 153 0.61 -19.03 5.11
N TRP A 154 -0.45 -18.25 4.94
CA TRP A 154 -0.39 -16.90 4.39
C TRP A 154 0.55 -15.97 5.18
N LYS A 155 0.74 -16.19 6.49
CA LYS A 155 1.77 -15.50 7.29
C LYS A 155 3.18 -15.71 6.73
N GLY A 156 3.52 -16.96 6.39
CA GLY A 156 4.83 -17.29 5.84
C GLY A 156 5.03 -16.70 4.45
N VAL A 157 3.99 -16.72 3.60
CA VAL A 157 4.00 -16.06 2.29
C VAL A 157 4.20 -14.56 2.43
N PHE A 158 3.47 -13.93 3.36
CA PHE A 158 3.59 -12.50 3.65
C PHE A 158 5.03 -12.14 4.02
N LEU A 159 5.58 -12.77 5.06
CA LEU A 159 6.94 -12.48 5.54
C LEU A 159 8.01 -12.76 4.48
N LYS A 160 7.84 -13.83 3.68
CA LYS A 160 8.75 -14.15 2.58
C LYS A 160 8.75 -13.07 1.50
N LEU A 161 7.57 -12.57 1.10
CA LEU A 161 7.46 -11.49 0.12
C LEU A 161 8.02 -10.17 0.65
N ILE A 162 7.72 -9.83 1.91
CA ILE A 162 8.33 -8.67 2.58
C ILE A 162 9.85 -8.78 2.58
N GLY A 163 10.39 -9.93 3.00
CA GLY A 163 11.83 -10.18 3.07
C GLY A 163 12.51 -10.01 1.72
N ARG A 164 11.91 -10.52 0.65
CA ARG A 164 12.41 -10.34 -0.73
C ARG A 164 12.42 -8.88 -1.17
N LEU A 165 11.35 -8.15 -0.88
CA LEU A 165 11.26 -6.73 -1.23
C LEU A 165 12.27 -5.89 -0.44
N GLU A 166 12.42 -6.15 0.85
CA GLU A 166 13.41 -5.47 1.70
C GLU A 166 14.83 -5.79 1.24
N HIS A 167 15.11 -7.06 0.98
CA HIS A 167 16.39 -7.51 0.47
C HIS A 167 16.73 -6.87 -0.88
N ARG A 168 15.75 -6.75 -1.79
CA ARG A 168 15.93 -6.08 -3.09
C ARG A 168 16.29 -4.60 -2.94
N ASP A 169 15.69 -3.91 -1.98
CA ASP A 169 15.91 -2.49 -1.78
C ASP A 169 17.26 -2.21 -1.09
N GLN A 170 17.71 -3.11 -0.20
CA GLN A 170 18.96 -2.96 0.54
C GLN A 170 20.19 -3.60 -0.11
N THR A 171 20.00 -4.66 -0.91
CA THR A 171 21.11 -5.45 -1.46
C THR A 171 20.94 -5.71 -2.94
N ALA A 172 22.04 -5.53 -3.67
CA ALA A 172 22.15 -5.93 -5.05
C ALA A 172 22.38 -7.46 -5.12
N CYS A 173 21.38 -8.27 -4.80
CA CYS A 173 21.49 -9.74 -4.90
C CYS A 173 21.08 -10.23 -6.30
N ALA A 174 21.91 -11.07 -6.93
CA ALA A 174 21.64 -11.67 -8.24
C ALA A 174 20.87 -13.00 -8.16
N GLN A 175 20.71 -13.56 -6.96
CA GLN A 175 20.24 -14.93 -6.76
C GLN A 175 18.71 -15.06 -6.80
N GLU A 176 17.95 -14.08 -6.28
CA GLU A 176 16.50 -14.23 -6.09
C GLU A 176 15.61 -13.62 -7.19
N ASP A 177 16.07 -12.63 -7.96
CA ASP A 177 15.35 -12.12 -9.15
C ASP A 177 16.27 -11.24 -10.05
N HIS A 178 17.14 -11.91 -10.82
CA HIS A 178 18.08 -11.29 -11.76
C HIS A 178 17.40 -10.72 -13.02
N SER A 179 16.07 -10.77 -13.14
CA SER A 179 15.41 -10.32 -14.35
C SER A 179 14.09 -9.58 -14.13
N CYS A 180 14.07 -8.32 -14.53
CA CYS A 180 12.87 -7.58 -14.82
C CYS A 180 12.27 -8.09 -16.14
N ARG A 181 10.99 -8.46 -16.11
CA ARG A 181 10.21 -8.75 -17.32
C ARG A 181 9.34 -7.53 -17.58
N TYR A 182 9.43 -6.98 -18.78
CA TYR A 182 8.60 -5.87 -19.19
C TYR A 182 8.00 -6.17 -20.56
N VAL A 183 6.88 -5.54 -20.82
CA VAL A 183 6.13 -5.70 -22.05
C VAL A 183 6.12 -4.37 -22.77
N VAL A 184 6.32 -4.40 -24.08
CA VAL A 184 6.19 -3.22 -24.94
C VAL A 184 5.02 -3.48 -25.87
N LEU A 185 3.96 -2.70 -25.71
CA LEU A 185 2.84 -2.71 -26.62
C LEU A 185 3.14 -1.75 -27.78
N HIS A 186 3.27 -2.29 -28.98
CA HIS A 186 3.47 -1.51 -30.19
C HIS A 186 2.11 -1.19 -30.84
N ARG A 187 1.96 0.03 -31.36
CA ARG A 187 0.72 0.46 -32.05
C ARG A 187 0.34 -0.41 -33.25
N LYS A 188 1.33 -0.93 -33.98
CA LYS A 188 1.13 -1.71 -35.22
C LYS A 188 1.67 -3.14 -35.17
N ALA A 189 2.57 -3.43 -34.23
CA ALA A 189 3.32 -4.69 -34.19
C ALA A 189 2.91 -5.63 -33.04
N GLY A 190 1.82 -5.31 -32.33
CA GLY A 190 1.34 -6.14 -31.22
C GLY A 190 2.19 -6.00 -29.96
N ILE A 191 2.29 -7.08 -29.18
CA ILE A 191 2.90 -7.10 -27.85
C ILE A 191 4.26 -7.79 -27.90
N THR A 192 5.33 -7.09 -27.52
CA THR A 192 6.67 -7.66 -27.37
C THR A 192 6.99 -7.89 -25.90
N ARG A 193 7.40 -9.10 -25.54
CA ARG A 193 7.84 -9.44 -24.17
C ARG A 193 9.36 -9.39 -24.10
N ASN A 194 9.88 -8.58 -23.19
CA ASN A 194 11.31 -8.37 -23.00
C ASN A 194 11.75 -8.78 -21.60
N ARG A 195 13.04 -9.08 -21.48
CA ARG A 195 13.70 -9.44 -20.22
C ARG A 195 15.00 -8.67 -20.11
N MET A 196 15.24 -8.03 -18.97
CA MET A 196 16.46 -7.27 -18.69
C MET A 196 16.87 -7.49 -17.24
N SER A 197 18.14 -7.26 -16.90
CA SER A 197 18.57 -7.26 -15.51
C SER A 197 17.81 -6.19 -14.72
N THR A 198 17.32 -6.52 -13.53
CA THR A 198 16.62 -5.56 -12.64
C THR A 198 17.50 -4.34 -12.33
N ARG A 199 18.83 -4.49 -12.34
CA ARG A 199 19.79 -3.39 -12.11
C ARG A 199 19.96 -2.45 -13.29
N GLU A 200 19.75 -2.96 -14.49
CA GLU A 200 19.89 -2.20 -15.74
C GLU A 200 18.56 -1.65 -16.22
N TYR A 201 17.47 -2.21 -15.70
CA TYR A 201 16.12 -1.80 -16.04
C TYR A 201 15.84 -0.41 -15.48
N ASP A 202 15.87 0.56 -16.38
CA ASP A 202 15.38 1.91 -16.15
C ASP A 202 14.22 2.17 -17.12
N PRO A 203 12.98 2.30 -16.62
CA PRO A 203 11.80 2.49 -17.47
C PRO A 203 11.89 3.78 -18.30
N LEU A 204 12.57 4.82 -17.80
CA LEU A 204 12.77 6.06 -18.55
C LEU A 204 13.72 5.84 -19.73
N ARG A 205 14.84 5.15 -19.51
CA ARG A 205 15.77 4.81 -20.61
C ARG A 205 15.12 3.95 -21.67
N VAL A 206 14.33 2.95 -21.27
CA VAL A 206 13.56 2.11 -22.21
C VAL A 206 12.58 2.97 -23.00
N PHE A 207 11.88 3.89 -22.34
CA PHE A 207 10.95 4.81 -22.99
C PHE A 207 11.65 5.76 -23.97
N GLU A 208 12.77 6.37 -23.59
CA GLU A 208 13.55 7.27 -24.46
C GLU A 208 14.09 6.56 -25.69
N GLU A 209 14.53 5.31 -25.55
CA GLU A 209 14.96 4.51 -26.69
C GLU A 209 13.79 4.19 -27.64
N LEU A 210 12.62 3.82 -27.11
CA LEU A 210 11.42 3.64 -27.93
C LEU A 210 10.99 4.94 -28.62
N LYS A 211 11.08 6.07 -27.92
CA LYS A 211 10.79 7.40 -28.44
C LYS A 211 11.75 7.77 -29.58
N ARG A 212 13.04 7.45 -29.45
CA ARG A 212 14.06 7.63 -30.49
C ARG A 212 13.77 6.77 -31.72
N GLN A 213 13.45 5.49 -31.53
CA GLN A 213 13.09 4.57 -32.63
C GLN A 213 11.85 5.02 -33.40
N ASN A 214 10.91 5.70 -32.73
CA ASN A 214 9.69 6.23 -33.36
C ASN A 214 9.84 7.66 -33.90
N SER A 215 11.07 8.20 -33.97
CA SER A 215 11.35 9.58 -34.43
C SER A 215 10.58 10.64 -33.61
N LEU A 216 10.44 10.41 -32.30
CA LEU A 216 9.79 11.32 -31.36
C LEU A 216 10.79 11.99 -30.40
N GLY A 217 12.09 11.78 -30.59
CA GLY A 217 13.14 12.18 -29.65
C GLY A 217 13.14 13.66 -29.29
N HIS A 218 12.73 14.52 -30.22
CA HIS A 218 12.68 15.98 -30.09
C HIS A 218 11.53 16.54 -29.25
N TYR A 219 10.55 15.71 -28.88
CA TYR A 219 9.41 16.13 -28.07
C TYR A 219 9.72 16.06 -26.56
N THR A 220 8.95 16.73 -25.71
CA THR A 220 9.19 16.72 -24.26
C THR A 220 8.65 15.43 -23.63
N THR A 221 9.42 14.79 -22.75
CA THR A 221 8.93 13.66 -21.94
C THR A 221 8.38 14.18 -20.61
N VAL A 222 7.20 13.73 -20.20
CA VAL A 222 6.61 14.01 -18.88
C VAL A 222 6.32 12.70 -18.17
N GLN A 223 6.71 12.63 -16.89
CA GLN A 223 6.38 11.52 -16.00
C GLN A 223 5.13 11.87 -15.19
N VAL A 224 4.16 10.97 -15.19
CA VAL A 224 2.94 11.04 -14.39
C VAL A 224 2.97 9.89 -13.40
N LEU A 225 2.94 10.22 -12.11
CA LEU A 225 2.88 9.23 -11.05
C LEU A 225 1.42 8.99 -10.66
N ILE A 226 0.96 7.75 -10.68
CA ILE A 226 -0.38 7.42 -10.18
C ILE A 226 -0.36 7.52 -8.65
N PRO A 227 -1.28 8.28 -8.02
CA PRO A 227 -1.31 8.44 -6.58
C PRO A 227 -1.46 7.10 -5.83
N ALA A 228 -0.70 6.95 -4.74
CA ALA A 228 -0.67 5.75 -3.90
C ALA A 228 -2.05 5.32 -3.36
N LYS A 229 -3.02 6.24 -3.28
CA LYS A 229 -4.40 5.93 -2.84
C LYS A 229 -5.12 4.92 -3.74
N PHE A 230 -4.70 4.78 -5.00
CA PHE A 230 -5.30 3.87 -5.97
C PHE A 230 -4.54 2.55 -6.13
N LEU A 231 -3.41 2.39 -5.43
CA LEU A 231 -2.50 1.27 -5.62
C LEU A 231 -2.26 0.52 -4.30
N PRO A 232 -1.93 -0.78 -4.36
CA PRO A 232 -1.38 -1.47 -3.20
C PRO A 232 -0.09 -0.78 -2.73
N VAL A 233 0.21 -0.92 -1.44
CA VAL A 233 1.23 -0.11 -0.75
C VAL A 233 2.62 -0.25 -1.37
N ASP A 234 2.99 -1.45 -1.83
CA ASP A 234 4.30 -1.72 -2.43
C ASP A 234 4.32 -1.55 -3.96
N VAL A 235 3.28 -0.94 -4.55
CA VAL A 235 3.14 -0.76 -5.99
C VAL A 235 3.18 0.72 -6.34
N THR A 236 4.07 1.08 -7.26
CA THR A 236 4.11 2.41 -7.86
C THR A 236 3.94 2.26 -9.36
N ILE A 237 2.98 3.00 -9.93
CA ILE A 237 2.82 3.09 -11.38
C ILE A 237 3.29 4.46 -11.84
N SER A 238 4.30 4.47 -12.69
CA SER A 238 4.78 5.66 -13.40
C SER A 238 4.41 5.55 -14.87
N VAL A 239 3.81 6.59 -15.41
CA VAL A 239 3.40 6.69 -16.81
C VAL A 239 4.28 7.75 -17.48
N TYR A 240 4.98 7.38 -18.54
CA TYR A 240 5.81 8.31 -19.32
C TYR A 240 5.07 8.74 -20.58
N VAL A 241 4.98 10.05 -20.78
CA VAL A 241 4.20 10.69 -21.85
C VAL A 241 5.12 11.52 -22.72
N THR A 242 4.83 11.61 -24.02
CA THR A 242 5.51 12.56 -24.91
C THR A 242 4.55 13.67 -25.32
N ILE A 243 4.93 14.92 -25.07
CA ILE A 243 4.11 16.11 -25.33
C ILE A 243 4.79 16.96 -26.41
N GLY A 244 3.99 17.53 -27.31
CA GLY A 244 4.46 18.55 -28.25
C GLY A 244 4.21 18.24 -29.73
N ARG A 245 3.57 17.11 -30.05
CA ARG A 245 3.24 16.75 -31.43
C ARG A 245 1.83 17.24 -31.77
N SER A 246 1.72 18.35 -32.50
CA SER A 246 0.46 19.02 -32.87
C SER A 246 -0.30 18.38 -34.03
N ASP A 247 0.32 17.47 -34.79
CA ASP A 247 -0.22 16.78 -35.97
C ASP A 247 -0.81 15.39 -35.66
N ALA A 248 -0.87 14.98 -34.39
CA ALA A 248 -1.50 13.71 -34.05
C ALA A 248 -3.02 13.83 -34.08
N PHE A 249 -3.60 13.35 -35.16
CA PHE A 249 -5.05 13.13 -35.35
C PHE A 249 -5.76 12.30 -34.26
N LEU A 250 -5.06 11.84 -33.23
CA LEU A 250 -5.59 10.98 -32.16
C LEU A 250 -4.99 11.39 -30.82
N THR A 251 -5.54 12.46 -30.25
CA THR A 251 -5.51 12.65 -28.79
C THR A 251 -6.15 11.42 -28.15
N ASN A 252 -5.49 10.78 -27.20
CA ASN A 252 -6.12 9.65 -26.48
C ASN A 252 -7.08 10.24 -25.42
N PRO A 253 -8.41 10.14 -25.58
CA PRO A 253 -9.36 10.81 -24.70
C PRO A 253 -9.28 10.25 -23.27
N THR A 254 -9.09 8.94 -23.11
CA THR A 254 -8.95 8.28 -21.80
C THR A 254 -7.77 8.83 -20.99
N VAL A 255 -6.74 9.27 -21.69
CA VAL A 255 -5.53 9.81 -21.09
C VAL A 255 -5.73 11.25 -20.67
N MET A 256 -6.38 12.04 -21.50
CA MET A 256 -6.72 13.42 -21.14
C MET A 256 -7.67 13.43 -19.95
N ASP A 257 -8.66 12.54 -19.93
CA ASP A 257 -9.56 12.36 -18.78
C ASP A 257 -8.79 11.95 -17.52
N LEU A 258 -7.81 11.04 -17.62
CA LEU A 258 -6.97 10.65 -16.48
C LEU A 258 -6.11 11.83 -15.99
N LEU A 259 -5.51 12.60 -16.90
CA LEU A 259 -4.69 13.78 -16.55
C LEU A 259 -5.52 14.87 -15.88
N ASP A 260 -6.73 15.10 -16.39
CA ASP A 260 -7.70 16.05 -15.81
C ASP A 260 -8.16 15.59 -14.42
N GLN A 261 -8.43 14.28 -14.24
CA GLN A 261 -8.79 13.69 -12.93
C GLN A 261 -7.65 13.72 -11.90
N LEU A 262 -6.41 13.60 -12.35
CA LEU A 262 -5.23 13.61 -11.49
C LEU A 262 -4.83 15.03 -11.05
N GLY A 263 -5.44 16.08 -11.62
CA GLY A 263 -5.30 17.48 -11.16
C GLY A 263 -3.89 18.09 -11.32
N GLY A 264 -2.94 17.36 -11.92
CA GLY A 264 -1.58 17.80 -12.19
C GLY A 264 -1.41 18.51 -13.54
N TRP A 265 -2.49 18.65 -14.31
CA TRP A 265 -2.50 19.28 -15.63
C TRP A 265 -3.49 20.46 -15.64
N ARG A 266 -3.02 21.67 -15.99
CA ARG A 266 -3.85 22.87 -16.10
C ARG A 266 -3.92 23.30 -17.57
N ARG A 267 -5.14 23.44 -18.10
CA ARG A 267 -5.45 23.87 -19.48
C ARG A 267 -5.22 25.38 -19.70
N ASP A 268 -4.30 25.99 -18.96
CA ASP A 268 -4.06 27.43 -19.02
C ASP A 268 -3.25 27.73 -20.30
N GLY A 269 -3.77 28.66 -21.10
CA GLY A 269 -3.47 28.91 -22.52
C GLY A 269 -2.05 29.38 -22.89
N SER A 270 -1.01 28.95 -22.18
CA SER A 270 0.40 29.15 -22.54
C SER A 270 1.25 27.86 -22.49
N GLY A 271 0.64 26.68 -22.42
CA GLY A 271 1.31 25.37 -22.45
C GLY A 271 0.91 24.53 -23.68
N PRO A 272 1.77 23.62 -24.16
CA PRO A 272 1.59 22.94 -25.44
C PRO A 272 0.35 22.04 -25.41
N SER A 273 -0.62 22.39 -26.26
CA SER A 273 -1.98 21.87 -26.41
C SER A 273 -2.09 20.40 -26.88
N HIS A 274 -1.02 19.60 -26.80
CA HIS A 274 -0.97 18.27 -27.42
C HIS A 274 -0.13 17.28 -26.60
N ALA A 275 -0.77 16.54 -25.71
CA ALA A 275 -0.18 15.36 -25.08
C ALA A 275 -0.46 14.12 -25.96
N ILE A 276 0.59 13.42 -26.38
CA ILE A 276 0.48 12.09 -26.99
C ILE A 276 0.95 11.07 -25.96
N LEU A 277 0.01 10.28 -25.46
CA LEU A 277 0.38 8.99 -24.90
C LEU A 277 0.56 7.99 -26.06
N GLY A 278 1.82 7.65 -26.32
CA GLY A 278 2.13 6.34 -26.89
C GLY A 278 1.64 5.25 -25.94
N PRO A 279 1.53 3.99 -26.41
CA PRO A 279 0.99 2.90 -25.60
C PRO A 279 1.73 2.84 -24.27
N ALA A 280 0.98 2.95 -23.19
CA ALA A 280 1.50 2.74 -21.85
C ALA A 280 2.05 1.31 -21.75
N LEU A 281 3.18 1.17 -21.06
CA LEU A 281 3.78 -0.10 -20.64
C LEU A 281 2.75 -0.98 -19.91
#